data_AF-A0A815KNL8-F1
#
_entry.id   AF-A0A815KNL8-F1
#
_cell.length_a   1.000
_cell.length_b   1.000
_cell.length_c   1.000
_cell.angle_alpha   90.00
_cell.angle_beta   90.00
_cell.angle_gamma   90.00
#
_symmetry.space_group_name_H-M   'P 1'
#
loop_
_entity.id
_entity.type
_entity.pdbx_description
1 polymer ?
#
loop_
_entity_poly.entity_id
_entity_poly.type
_entity_poly.pdbx_seq_one_letter_code
_entity_poly.pdbx_strand_id
1 'polypeptide(L)'
;MSVQTKILHCTMKFIGKITDQSRKDYTNYAANRLISHSLGKMFRAYIVGFTITPRTLAARLLFPDRHAWALWDQDDNELPKNESASSSSSSQIVTNDNKKSRPHRRNNKSKITTTDNLNTNDDYNTSMVRSLGDDDILLVDKVLTSNISEKISFLHPTFGYLSRAHLTCGVAPGINASQTGSDILDMIKKESDIIEKNIPIPESNDERTVMKFFGNGNCIVYLKEPIPIETIFSGYFH
;
A
#
# COMPACT_ATOMS: atom_id res chain seq x y z
N MET A 1 -27.28 4.78 23.23
CA MET A 1 -26.49 4.87 21.97
C MET A 1 -25.55 3.68 21.95
N SER A 2 -25.78 2.71 21.06
CA SER A 2 -24.83 1.60 20.88
C SER A 2 -23.57 2.18 20.23
N VAL A 3 -22.46 2.19 20.96
CA VAL A 3 -21.16 2.50 20.37
C VAL A 3 -20.80 1.31 19.50
N GLN A 4 -21.13 1.39 18.21
CA GLN A 4 -20.63 0.44 17.24
C GLN A 4 -19.13 0.69 17.11
N THR A 5 -18.33 -0.13 17.80
CA THR A 5 -16.88 -0.10 17.69
C THR A 5 -16.51 -0.56 16.28
N LYS A 6 -16.17 0.40 15.41
CA LYS A 6 -15.59 0.07 14.11
C LYS A 6 -14.18 -0.44 14.34
N ILE A 7 -13.94 -1.71 13.98
CA ILE A 7 -12.60 -2.30 13.96
C ILE A 7 -11.84 -1.66 12.78
N LEU A 8 -10.69 -1.05 13.07
CA LEU A 8 -9.77 -0.58 12.03
C LEU A 8 -9.11 -1.77 11.36
N HIS A 9 -8.95 -1.72 10.04
CA HIS A 9 -8.31 -2.78 9.26
C HIS A 9 -7.38 -2.19 8.19
N CYS A 10 -6.39 -2.99 7.80
CA CYS A 10 -5.55 -2.73 6.64
C CYS A 10 -5.89 -3.77 5.56
N THR A 11 -6.22 -3.31 4.35
CA THR A 11 -6.65 -4.21 3.28
C THR A 11 -5.44 -4.76 2.53
N MET A 12 -5.17 -6.06 2.68
CA MET A 12 -4.11 -6.76 1.94
C MET A 12 -4.53 -7.10 0.50
N LYS A 13 -5.78 -7.57 0.33
CA LYS A 13 -6.41 -7.85 -0.97
C LYS A 13 -7.85 -7.35 -0.93
N PHE A 14 -8.25 -6.59 -1.94
CA PHE A 14 -9.66 -6.30 -2.16
C PHE A 14 -10.22 -7.20 -3.27
N ILE A 15 -11.34 -7.85 -2.98
CA ILE A 15 -12.17 -8.55 -3.95
C ILE A 15 -13.47 -7.75 -4.06
N GLY A 16 -13.69 -7.12 -5.21
CA GLY A 16 -14.88 -6.32 -5.46
C GLY A 16 -16.13 -7.18 -5.66
N LYS A 17 -17.13 -6.60 -6.35
CA LYS A 17 -18.38 -7.31 -6.67
C LYS A 17 -18.10 -8.69 -7.27
N ILE A 18 -18.94 -9.67 -6.91
CA ILE A 18 -18.82 -11.04 -7.42
C ILE A 18 -19.07 -11.03 -8.94
N THR A 19 -18.03 -11.35 -9.68
CA THR A 19 -17.98 -11.52 -11.12
C THR A 19 -17.14 -12.75 -11.42
N ASP A 20 -17.19 -13.28 -12.63
CA ASP A 20 -16.34 -14.42 -12.98
C ASP A 20 -14.85 -14.08 -12.86
N GLN A 21 -14.46 -12.83 -13.11
CA GLN A 21 -13.09 -12.37 -12.96
C GLN A 21 -12.71 -12.29 -11.47
N SER A 22 -13.52 -11.64 -10.63
CA SER A 22 -13.19 -11.50 -9.20
C SER A 22 -13.20 -12.84 -8.45
N ARG A 23 -14.02 -13.82 -8.87
CA ARG A 23 -13.92 -15.20 -8.37
C ARG A 23 -12.59 -15.84 -8.73
N LYS A 24 -12.14 -15.71 -9.99
CA LYS A 24 -10.83 -16.23 -10.41
C LYS A 24 -9.69 -15.56 -9.65
N ASP A 25 -9.74 -14.25 -9.48
CA ASP A 25 -8.72 -13.49 -8.75
C ASP A 25 -8.65 -13.96 -7.29
N TYR A 26 -9.81 -14.12 -6.63
CA TYR A 26 -9.88 -14.69 -5.29
C TYR A 26 -9.33 -16.12 -5.23
N THR A 27 -9.74 -17.01 -6.15
CA THR A 27 -9.25 -18.39 -6.16
C THR A 27 -7.74 -18.45 -6.35
N ASN A 28 -7.18 -17.62 -7.23
CA ASN A 28 -5.73 -17.55 -7.43
C ASN A 28 -5.00 -17.05 -6.18
N TYR A 29 -5.54 -16.01 -5.53
CA TYR A 29 -4.98 -15.48 -4.29
C TYR A 29 -5.06 -16.51 -3.14
N ALA A 30 -6.23 -17.12 -2.94
CA ALA A 30 -6.46 -18.10 -1.88
C ALA A 30 -5.76 -19.46 -2.12
N ALA A 31 -5.45 -19.81 -3.37
CA ALA A 31 -4.69 -21.03 -3.70
C ALA A 31 -3.22 -20.94 -3.27
N ASN A 32 -2.71 -19.74 -2.99
CA ASN A 32 -1.39 -19.58 -2.40
C ASN A 32 -1.43 -20.13 -0.96
N ARG A 33 -0.67 -21.20 -0.71
CA ARG A 33 -0.58 -21.85 0.61
C ARG A 33 -0.21 -20.85 1.71
N LEU A 34 0.65 -19.88 1.40
CA LEU A 34 1.07 -18.84 2.33
C LEU A 34 -0.11 -17.96 2.79
N ILE A 35 -1.10 -17.69 1.93
CA ILE A 35 -2.33 -16.98 2.30
C ILE A 35 -3.15 -17.84 3.26
N SER A 36 -3.46 -19.08 2.87
CA SER A 36 -4.30 -19.97 3.69
C SER A 36 -3.70 -20.28 5.06
N HIS A 37 -2.38 -20.48 5.14
CA HIS A 37 -1.66 -20.74 6.39
C HIS A 37 -1.48 -19.49 7.25
N SER A 38 -1.73 -18.31 6.70
CA SER A 38 -1.65 -17.04 7.44
C SER A 38 -2.97 -16.62 8.06
N LEU A 39 -4.09 -17.21 7.63
CA LEU A 39 -5.41 -16.90 8.20
C LEU A 39 -5.42 -17.19 9.71
N GLY A 40 -5.83 -16.19 10.49
CA GLY A 40 -5.83 -16.24 11.95
C GLY A 40 -4.47 -15.99 12.61
N LYS A 41 -3.38 -15.83 11.84
CA LYS A 41 -2.08 -15.47 12.41
C LYS A 41 -2.00 -13.99 12.75
N MET A 42 -1.23 -13.71 13.78
CA MET A 42 -0.94 -12.36 14.23
C MET A 42 0.31 -11.82 13.53
N PHE A 43 0.24 -10.57 13.09
CA PHE A 43 1.33 -9.83 12.48
C PHE A 43 1.54 -8.53 13.25
N ARG A 44 2.81 -8.22 13.51
CA ARG A 44 3.21 -6.93 14.07
C ARG A 44 3.33 -5.91 12.95
N ALA A 45 2.72 -4.75 13.16
CA ALA A 45 2.89 -3.58 12.31
C ALA A 45 3.26 -2.37 13.16
N TYR A 46 3.69 -1.30 12.51
CA TYR A 46 3.98 -0.03 13.16
C TYR A 46 3.24 1.09 12.46
N ILE A 47 2.56 1.94 13.22
CA ILE A 47 2.10 3.23 12.72
C ILE A 47 3.32 4.14 12.67
N VAL A 48 3.64 4.62 11.47
CA VAL A 48 4.82 5.47 11.22
C VAL A 48 4.48 6.93 10.97
N GLY A 49 3.21 7.22 10.77
CA GLY A 49 2.75 8.55 10.41
C GLY A 49 1.29 8.58 9.99
N PHE A 50 0.85 9.76 9.59
CA PHE A 50 -0.50 9.99 9.10
C PHE A 50 -0.48 10.74 7.78
N THR A 51 -1.40 10.39 6.89
CA THR A 51 -1.72 11.18 5.71
C THR A 51 -3.05 11.86 5.94
N ILE A 52 -3.08 13.18 5.74
CA ILE A 52 -4.27 14.02 5.93
C ILE A 52 -4.52 14.74 4.62
N THR A 53 -5.70 14.53 4.04
CA THR A 53 -6.20 15.28 2.90
C THR A 53 -7.60 15.82 3.24
N PRO A 54 -8.16 16.75 2.45
CA PRO A 54 -9.57 17.14 2.60
C PRO A 54 -10.56 15.98 2.44
N ARG A 55 -10.13 14.87 1.81
CA ARG A 55 -10.97 13.70 1.54
C ARG A 55 -10.80 12.61 2.59
N THR A 56 -9.59 12.37 3.07
CA THR A 56 -9.26 11.18 3.85
C THR A 56 -8.25 11.47 4.96
N LEU A 57 -8.37 10.71 6.06
CA LEU A 57 -7.40 10.64 7.15
C LEU A 57 -6.97 9.18 7.32
N ALA A 58 -5.66 8.94 7.26
CA ALA A 58 -5.11 7.59 7.32
C ALA A 58 -3.89 7.49 8.24
N ALA A 59 -3.78 6.39 8.98
CA ALA A 59 -2.53 6.00 9.63
C ALA A 59 -1.72 5.12 8.68
N ARG A 60 -0.47 5.50 8.41
CA ARG A 60 0.45 4.75 7.53
C ARG A 60 1.08 3.61 8.31
N LEU A 61 1.14 2.44 7.68
CA LEU A 61 1.68 1.23 8.31
C LEU A 61 3.02 0.82 7.71
N LEU A 62 3.91 0.37 8.58
CA LEU A 62 5.12 -0.36 8.23
C LEU A 62 5.00 -1.79 8.78
N PHE A 63 5.18 -2.78 7.91
CA PHE A 63 5.31 -4.17 8.31
C PHE A 63 6.80 -4.56 8.27
N PRO A 64 7.43 -4.97 9.38
CA PRO A 64 8.82 -5.42 9.36
C PRO A 64 8.96 -6.84 8.78
N ASP A 65 7.90 -7.63 8.83
CA ASP A 65 7.92 -9.06 8.52
C ASP A 65 7.69 -9.32 7.02
N ARG A 66 8.65 -9.99 6.36
CA ARG A 66 8.53 -10.42 4.95
C ARG A 66 7.34 -11.33 4.70
N HIS A 67 6.89 -12.06 5.71
CA HIS A 67 5.70 -12.87 5.59
C HIS A 67 4.48 -12.00 5.31
N ALA A 68 4.32 -10.88 6.02
CA ALA A 68 3.24 -9.93 5.75
C ALA A 68 3.36 -9.32 4.34
N TRP A 69 4.59 -9.09 3.86
CA TRP A 69 4.82 -8.58 2.51
C TRP A 69 4.31 -9.58 1.46
N ALA A 70 4.58 -10.87 1.65
CA ALA A 70 4.09 -11.90 0.74
C ALA A 70 2.54 -12.05 0.71
N LEU A 71 1.82 -11.45 1.67
CA LEU A 71 0.35 -11.38 1.67
C LEU A 71 -0.22 -10.23 0.82
N TRP A 72 0.62 -9.25 0.46
CA TRP A 72 0.17 -8.02 -0.17
C TRP A 72 -0.17 -8.21 -1.65
N ASP A 73 -1.40 -7.85 -2.03
CA ASP A 73 -1.87 -7.87 -3.41
C ASP A 73 -2.71 -6.61 -3.71
N GLN A 74 -2.12 -5.46 -3.38
CA GLN A 74 -2.57 -4.14 -3.83
C GLN A 74 -1.57 -3.57 -4.84
N ASP A 75 -2.05 -2.64 -5.67
CA ASP A 75 -1.19 -1.85 -6.54
C ASP A 75 -0.70 -0.61 -5.79
N ASP A 76 0.60 -0.60 -5.49
CA ASP A 76 1.34 0.50 -4.85
C ASP A 76 1.59 1.68 -5.81
N ASN A 77 1.11 1.62 -7.06
CA ASN A 77 1.20 2.69 -8.05
C ASN A 77 -0.18 3.21 -8.53
N GLU A 78 -1.28 2.73 -7.95
CA GLU A 78 -2.64 3.15 -8.33
C GLU A 78 -2.97 4.55 -7.82
N LEU A 79 -2.58 5.56 -8.61
CA LEU A 79 -2.91 6.96 -8.37
C LEU A 79 -4.43 7.22 -8.45
N PRO A 80 -4.93 8.29 -7.80
CA PRO A 80 -6.34 8.67 -7.86
C PRO A 80 -6.80 8.81 -9.31
N LYS A 81 -7.96 8.23 -9.63
CA LYS A 81 -8.64 8.53 -10.88
C LYS A 81 -9.20 9.94 -10.73
N ASN A 82 -8.70 10.88 -11.53
CA ASN A 82 -9.17 12.27 -11.52
C ASN A 82 -10.70 12.31 -11.70
N GLU A 83 -11.44 12.51 -10.61
CA GLU A 83 -12.83 12.95 -10.66
C GLU A 83 -12.84 14.46 -10.42
N SER A 84 -12.59 15.24 -11.47
CA SER A 84 -12.93 16.66 -11.49
C SER A 84 -13.25 17.18 -12.89
N ALA A 85 -14.49 17.65 -13.02
CA ALA A 85 -14.93 18.84 -13.74
C ALA A 85 -14.18 19.23 -15.04
N SER A 86 -14.85 19.03 -16.18
CA SER A 86 -14.59 19.80 -17.41
C SER A 86 -15.86 20.50 -17.89
N SER A 87 -16.18 21.62 -17.26
CA SER A 87 -16.92 22.71 -17.91
C SER A 87 -15.91 23.76 -18.38
N SER A 88 -15.98 24.11 -19.67
CA SER A 88 -15.24 25.15 -20.42
C SER A 88 -13.74 24.87 -20.69
N SER A 89 -13.19 24.93 -21.90
CA SER A 89 -13.72 25.20 -23.25
C SER A 89 -12.63 24.76 -24.23
N SER A 90 -12.92 23.76 -25.08
CA SER A 90 -12.02 23.30 -26.13
C SER A 90 -12.29 24.07 -27.42
N SER A 91 -11.30 24.85 -27.87
CA SER A 91 -11.18 25.17 -29.30
C SER A 91 -10.75 23.90 -30.04
N GLN A 92 -11.58 23.52 -31.00
CA GLN A 92 -11.39 22.38 -31.89
C GLN A 92 -10.10 22.53 -32.70
N ILE A 93 -9.30 21.46 -32.76
CA ILE A 93 -8.70 21.03 -34.03
C ILE A 93 -8.91 19.52 -34.15
N VAL A 94 -9.67 19.18 -35.18
CA VAL A 94 -9.99 17.84 -35.66
C VAL A 94 -8.79 17.31 -36.44
N THR A 95 -8.34 16.08 -36.14
CA THR A 95 -7.99 15.08 -37.17
C THR A 95 -8.20 13.68 -36.61
N ASN A 96 -9.05 12.92 -37.28
CA ASN A 96 -9.23 11.47 -37.12
C ASN A 96 -7.94 10.72 -37.46
N ASP A 97 -7.64 9.64 -36.73
CA ASP A 97 -7.56 8.33 -37.36
C ASP A 97 -7.55 7.16 -36.35
N ASN A 98 -8.38 6.18 -36.65
CA ASN A 98 -8.53 4.91 -35.95
C ASN A 98 -7.30 4.00 -36.14
N LYS A 99 -6.85 3.33 -35.06
CA LYS A 99 -6.63 1.87 -35.05
C LYS A 99 -6.30 1.33 -33.65
N LYS A 100 -7.08 0.30 -33.29
CA LYS A 100 -6.95 -0.58 -32.12
C LYS A 100 -5.66 -1.40 -32.18
N SER A 101 -4.88 -1.43 -31.10
CA SER A 101 -3.89 -2.48 -30.82
C SER A 101 -3.65 -2.61 -29.30
N ARG A 102 -4.20 -3.65 -28.66
CA ARG A 102 -3.86 -4.06 -27.28
C ARG A 102 -2.55 -4.88 -27.31
N PRO A 103 -1.57 -4.64 -26.42
CA PRO A 103 -0.38 -5.47 -26.39
C PRO A 103 -0.65 -6.81 -25.69
N HIS A 104 -0.29 -7.88 -26.40
CA HIS A 104 -0.33 -9.28 -25.99
C HIS A 104 0.62 -9.59 -24.83
N ARG A 105 0.08 -10.21 -23.76
CA ARG A 105 0.85 -10.84 -22.67
C ARG A 105 1.34 -12.22 -23.14
N ARG A 106 2.65 -12.37 -23.32
CA ARG A 106 3.31 -13.62 -23.72
C ARG A 106 3.30 -14.65 -22.57
N ASN A 107 2.78 -15.83 -22.85
CA ASN A 107 2.87 -17.04 -22.03
C ASN A 107 4.17 -17.78 -22.33
N ASN A 108 4.98 -18.06 -21.30
CA ASN A 108 6.00 -19.11 -21.39
C ASN A 108 5.55 -20.31 -20.56
N LYS A 109 5.29 -21.42 -21.27
CA LYS A 109 5.12 -22.77 -20.73
C LYS A 109 6.50 -23.41 -20.60
N SER A 110 6.80 -24.01 -19.46
CA SER A 110 7.77 -25.10 -19.36
C SER A 110 7.18 -26.26 -18.56
N LYS A 111 7.27 -27.46 -19.16
CA LYS A 111 6.99 -28.78 -18.60
C LYS A 111 8.06 -29.17 -17.56
N ILE A 112 7.70 -30.02 -16.58
CA ILE A 112 8.50 -31.10 -15.94
C ILE A 112 7.55 -31.76 -14.90
N THR A 113 6.94 -32.90 -15.21
CA THR A 113 7.26 -34.30 -14.78
C THR A 113 7.26 -34.58 -13.27
N THR A 114 6.36 -35.48 -12.88
CA THR A 114 6.08 -36.05 -11.56
C THR A 114 7.17 -37.02 -11.09
N THR A 115 7.56 -36.92 -9.81
CA THR A 115 7.89 -38.07 -8.95
C THR A 115 7.68 -37.69 -7.48
N ASP A 116 6.89 -38.49 -6.78
CA ASP A 116 6.63 -38.40 -5.34
C ASP A 116 7.89 -38.67 -4.52
N ASN A 117 8.06 -37.95 -3.41
CA ASN A 117 8.61 -38.49 -2.17
C ASN A 117 8.27 -37.58 -0.98
N LEU A 118 7.59 -38.18 -0.01
CA LEU A 118 7.29 -37.62 1.31
C LEU A 118 8.60 -37.48 2.10
N ASN A 119 8.94 -36.26 2.52
CA ASN A 119 9.79 -36.06 3.68
C ASN A 119 9.43 -34.76 4.39
N THR A 120 9.07 -34.91 5.66
CA THR A 120 8.76 -33.86 6.61
C THR A 120 10.05 -33.14 7.01
N ASN A 121 10.21 -31.88 6.60
CA ASN A 121 11.08 -30.89 7.24
C ASN A 121 10.62 -29.48 6.84
N ASP A 122 10.50 -28.62 7.85
CA ASP A 122 10.07 -27.22 7.78
C ASP A 122 11.10 -26.33 7.05
N ASP A 123 11.20 -26.45 5.73
CA ASP A 123 11.94 -25.50 4.91
C ASP A 123 10.96 -24.76 3.98
N TYR A 124 10.57 -23.55 4.39
CA TYR A 124 9.85 -22.62 3.52
C TYR A 124 10.73 -22.32 2.30
N ASN A 125 10.33 -22.88 1.16
CA ASN A 125 11.05 -22.77 -0.10
C ASN A 125 10.97 -21.31 -0.60
N THR A 126 12.00 -20.53 -0.29
CA THR A 126 12.24 -19.11 -0.64
C THR A 126 12.35 -18.82 -2.15
N SER A 127 12.01 -19.77 -3.02
CA SER A 127 12.16 -19.64 -4.48
C SER A 127 10.99 -18.93 -5.20
N MET A 128 9.94 -18.51 -4.49
CA MET A 128 8.83 -17.71 -5.05
C MET A 128 8.81 -16.25 -4.59
N VAL A 129 9.89 -15.79 -3.94
CA VAL A 129 10.12 -14.35 -3.76
C VAL A 129 10.56 -13.82 -5.12
N ARG A 130 9.66 -13.15 -5.85
CA ARG A 130 10.07 -12.26 -6.96
C ARG A 130 11.24 -11.44 -6.42
N SER A 131 12.36 -11.44 -7.13
CA SER A 131 13.56 -10.67 -6.80
C SER A 131 13.17 -9.21 -6.49
N LEU A 132 12.93 -8.97 -5.21
CA LEU A 132 12.86 -7.66 -4.59
C LEU A 132 14.33 -7.35 -4.32
N GLY A 133 14.81 -6.23 -4.87
CA GLY A 133 16.22 -5.85 -4.78
C GLY A 133 16.71 -5.88 -3.34
N ASP A 134 17.97 -6.25 -3.17
CA ASP A 134 18.61 -6.39 -1.86
C ASP A 134 18.61 -5.08 -1.03
N ASP A 135 18.23 -3.96 -1.63
CA ASP A 135 18.17 -2.62 -1.03
C ASP A 135 17.03 -2.45 0.01
N ASP A 136 15.92 -3.20 -0.10
CA ASP A 136 14.78 -3.07 0.83
C ASP A 136 15.02 -3.81 2.18
N ILE A 137 15.94 -4.78 2.20
CA ILE A 137 16.24 -5.63 3.37
C ILE A 137 16.98 -4.84 4.46
N LEU A 138 17.83 -3.91 4.04
CA LEU A 138 18.62 -3.08 4.94
C LEU A 138 17.79 -2.01 5.65
N LEU A 139 16.55 -1.75 5.21
CA LEU A 139 15.75 -0.62 5.68
C LEU A 139 15.19 -0.85 7.10
N VAL A 140 14.60 -2.01 7.36
CA VAL A 140 13.87 -2.27 8.62
C VAL A 140 14.83 -2.45 9.80
N ASP A 141 15.89 -3.25 9.62
CA ASP A 141 16.90 -3.44 10.67
C ASP A 141 17.68 -2.16 10.93
N LYS A 142 18.02 -1.35 9.91
CA LYS A 142 18.62 -0.03 10.12
C LYS A 142 17.67 0.95 10.79
N VAL A 143 16.37 0.97 10.45
CA VAL A 143 15.36 1.82 11.10
C VAL A 143 15.21 1.49 12.58
N LEU A 144 15.30 0.22 12.96
CA LEU A 144 15.20 -0.22 14.36
C LEU A 144 16.51 -0.01 15.15
N THR A 145 17.67 0.01 14.50
CA THR A 145 19.00 0.07 15.14
C THR A 145 19.75 1.41 15.04
N SER A 146 19.31 2.35 14.19
CA SER A 146 19.96 3.66 13.99
C SER A 146 19.56 4.73 15.01
N ASN A 147 20.34 5.83 15.09
CA ASN A 147 20.06 6.97 15.97
C ASN A 147 18.77 7.70 15.56
N ILE A 148 18.05 8.31 16.52
CA ILE A 148 16.73 8.94 16.34
C ILE A 148 16.67 9.95 15.17
N SER A 149 17.75 10.68 14.90
CA SER A 149 17.83 11.61 13.76
C SER A 149 17.91 10.91 12.39
N GLU A 150 18.48 9.71 12.33
CA GLU A 150 18.50 8.85 11.13
C GLU A 150 17.18 8.06 10.98
N LYS A 151 16.53 7.70 12.10
CA LYS A 151 15.19 7.08 12.10
C LYS A 151 14.16 7.93 11.36
N ILE A 152 14.22 9.25 11.52
CA ILE A 152 13.26 10.19 10.92
C ILE A 152 13.53 10.36 9.40
N SER A 153 14.78 10.33 8.95
CA SER A 153 15.10 10.41 7.52
C SER A 153 14.64 9.19 6.71
N PHE A 154 14.60 8.01 7.34
CA PHE A 154 14.10 6.77 6.72
C PHE A 154 12.57 6.65 6.73
N LEU A 155 11.88 7.50 7.49
CA LEU A 155 10.43 7.54 7.50
C LEU A 155 9.86 8.46 6.42
N HIS A 156 10.69 9.22 5.71
CA HIS A 156 10.34 9.93 4.47
C HIS A 156 10.63 9.10 3.21
N PRO A 157 9.85 9.34 2.16
CA PRO A 157 8.49 8.87 1.96
C PRO A 157 8.53 7.35 1.87
N THR A 158 7.50 6.69 2.40
CA THR A 158 7.33 5.23 2.27
C THR A 158 7.07 4.89 0.78
N PHE A 159 8.10 4.98 -0.05
CA PHE A 159 8.12 4.49 -1.42
C PHE A 159 8.40 2.99 -1.40
N GLY A 160 8.08 2.34 -2.50
CA GLY A 160 8.32 0.93 -2.68
C GLY A 160 7.15 0.07 -2.18
N TYR A 161 7.47 -1.17 -1.86
CA TYR A 161 6.50 -2.19 -1.53
C TYR A 161 5.75 -1.83 -0.25
N LEU A 162 4.43 -2.05 -0.21
CA LEU A 162 3.54 -1.69 0.90
C LEU A 162 3.38 -0.19 1.15
N SER A 163 3.79 0.67 0.21
CA SER A 163 3.61 2.12 0.33
C SER A 163 2.13 2.54 0.51
N ARG A 164 1.19 1.73 0.01
CA ARG A 164 -0.26 1.93 0.20
C ARG A 164 -0.81 1.29 1.48
N ALA A 165 -0.01 0.63 2.32
CA ALA A 165 -0.49 0.01 3.56
C ALA A 165 -0.93 1.05 4.59
N HIS A 166 -2.20 0.98 5.01
CA HIS A 166 -2.78 1.98 5.90
C HIS A 166 -3.99 1.48 6.68
N LEU A 167 -4.33 2.20 7.75
CA LEU A 167 -5.63 2.16 8.40
C LEU A 167 -6.40 3.43 8.00
N THR A 168 -7.61 3.28 7.44
CA THR A 168 -8.49 4.44 7.22
C THR A 168 -9.10 4.87 8.55
N CYS A 169 -8.74 6.07 9.02
CA CYS A 169 -9.23 6.63 10.29
C CYS A 169 -10.45 7.54 10.08
N GLY A 170 -10.59 8.15 8.91
CA GLY A 170 -11.72 9.01 8.58
C GLY A 170 -11.84 9.31 7.09
N VAL A 171 -13.07 9.58 6.64
CA VAL A 171 -13.37 9.99 5.27
C VAL A 171 -14.38 11.14 5.28
N ALA A 172 -14.24 12.05 4.32
CA ALA A 172 -15.21 13.13 4.10
C ALA A 172 -16.55 12.59 3.57
N PRO A 173 -17.66 13.35 3.75
CA PRO A 173 -18.96 12.97 3.22
C PRO A 173 -18.91 12.71 1.70
N GLY A 174 -19.50 11.61 1.24
CA GLY A 174 -19.52 11.21 -0.16
C GLY A 174 -18.23 10.54 -0.67
N ILE A 175 -17.20 10.41 0.17
CA ILE A 175 -15.95 9.73 -0.17
C ILE A 175 -15.96 8.28 0.33
N ASN A 176 -15.58 7.34 -0.54
CA ASN A 176 -15.42 5.93 -0.19
C ASN A 176 -14.06 5.68 0.49
N ALA A 177 -14.01 4.75 1.44
CA ALA A 177 -12.76 4.38 2.12
C ALA A 177 -11.67 3.82 1.19
N SER A 178 -12.04 3.26 0.03
CA SER A 178 -11.07 2.81 -0.99
C SER A 178 -10.23 3.96 -1.56
N GLN A 179 -10.72 5.20 -1.48
CA GLN A 179 -10.00 6.39 -1.95
C GLN A 179 -8.74 6.67 -1.13
N THR A 180 -8.74 6.30 0.16
CA THR A 180 -7.64 6.58 1.10
C THR A 180 -6.30 6.04 0.59
N GLY A 181 -6.28 4.84 0.02
CA GLY A 181 -5.05 4.26 -0.52
C GLY A 181 -4.47 5.07 -1.68
N SER A 182 -5.31 5.54 -2.59
CA SER A 182 -4.87 6.38 -3.72
C SER A 182 -4.45 7.78 -3.26
N ASP A 183 -5.14 8.35 -2.26
CA ASP A 183 -4.74 9.64 -1.65
C ASP A 183 -3.35 9.56 -1.02
N ILE A 184 -3.02 8.45 -0.36
CA ILE A 184 -1.68 8.22 0.20
C ILE A 184 -0.63 8.19 -0.91
N LEU A 185 -0.87 7.44 -2.00
CA LEU A 185 0.08 7.35 -3.10
C LEU A 185 0.29 8.68 -3.81
N ASP A 186 -0.77 9.47 -3.98
CA ASP A 186 -0.69 10.83 -4.52
C ASP A 186 0.18 11.73 -3.64
N MET A 187 0.00 11.65 -2.33
CA MET A 187 0.79 12.42 -1.36
C MET A 187 2.27 12.01 -1.34
N ILE A 188 2.54 10.71 -1.40
CA ILE A 188 3.91 10.16 -1.49
C ILE A 188 4.59 10.66 -2.77
N LYS A 189 3.90 10.59 -3.91
CA LYS A 189 4.41 11.09 -5.19
C LYS A 189 4.66 12.60 -5.15
N LYS A 190 3.70 13.36 -4.62
CA LYS A 190 3.83 14.82 -4.48
C LYS A 190 5.04 15.20 -3.64
N GLU A 191 5.30 14.48 -2.56
CA GLU A 191 6.50 14.69 -1.76
C GLU A 191 7.78 14.35 -2.55
N SER A 192 7.81 13.25 -3.31
CA SER A 192 8.94 12.93 -4.23
C SER A 192 9.25 14.10 -5.15
N ASP A 193 8.22 14.56 -5.86
CA ASP A 193 8.36 15.57 -6.91
C ASP A 193 8.89 16.90 -6.35
N ILE A 194 8.53 17.23 -5.11
CA ILE A 194 8.98 18.45 -4.43
C ILE A 194 10.42 18.30 -3.94
N ILE A 195 10.78 17.15 -3.38
CA ILE A 195 12.15 16.82 -2.94
C ILE A 195 13.10 16.84 -4.15
N GLU A 196 12.75 16.17 -5.25
CA GLU A 196 13.56 16.13 -6.48
C GLU A 196 13.80 17.53 -7.07
N LYS A 197 12.84 18.44 -6.90
CA LYS A 197 12.93 19.84 -7.35
C LYS A 197 13.63 20.75 -6.35
N ASN A 198 14.09 20.24 -5.20
CA ASN A 198 14.66 21.02 -4.10
C ASN A 198 13.77 22.19 -3.67
N ILE A 199 12.45 22.00 -3.73
CA ILE A 199 11.49 23.02 -3.28
C ILE A 199 11.32 22.88 -1.76
N PRO A 200 11.50 23.95 -0.97
CA PRO A 200 11.26 23.90 0.46
C PRO A 200 9.80 23.53 0.78
N ILE A 201 9.62 22.52 1.64
CA ILE A 201 8.31 22.14 2.16
C ILE A 201 8.11 22.87 3.49
N PRO A 202 7.03 23.65 3.66
CA PRO A 202 6.69 24.19 4.96
C PRO A 202 6.50 23.03 5.95
N GLU A 203 7.19 23.09 7.08
CA GLU A 203 7.13 22.06 8.12
C GLU A 203 6.93 22.64 9.51
N SER A 204 6.29 21.86 10.37
CA SER A 204 6.23 22.07 11.81
C SER A 204 6.85 20.86 12.49
N ASN A 205 7.66 21.10 13.52
CA ASN A 205 8.41 20.08 14.22
C ASN A 205 8.13 20.23 15.71
N ASP A 206 7.63 19.17 16.33
CA ASP A 206 7.38 19.10 17.78
C ASP A 206 8.18 17.96 18.41
N GLU A 207 8.00 17.66 19.69
CA GLU A 207 8.77 16.62 20.37
C GLU A 207 8.58 15.21 19.80
N ARG A 208 7.44 14.92 19.16
CA ARG A 208 7.03 13.57 18.74
C ARG A 208 6.84 13.41 17.25
N THR A 209 6.73 14.51 16.51
CA THR A 209 6.30 14.50 15.12
C THR A 209 7.03 15.54 14.26
N VAL A 210 7.07 15.26 12.96
CA VAL A 210 7.41 16.22 11.91
C VAL A 210 6.21 16.28 10.96
N MET A 211 5.62 17.46 10.82
CA MET A 211 4.43 17.69 10.00
C MET A 211 4.82 18.51 8.77
N LYS A 212 4.57 17.97 7.58
CA LYS A 212 4.88 18.60 6.29
C LYS A 212 3.61 19.02 5.57
N PHE A 213 3.54 20.29 5.19
CA PHE A 213 2.36 20.89 4.57
C PHE A 213 2.52 21.03 3.06
N PHE A 214 1.55 20.51 2.31
CA PHE A 214 1.58 20.46 0.84
C PHE A 214 0.52 21.38 0.21
N GLY A 215 -0.11 22.25 0.99
CA GLY A 215 -1.19 23.13 0.56
C GLY A 215 -2.52 22.42 0.30
N ASN A 216 -3.60 23.20 0.15
CA ASN A 216 -4.96 22.72 -0.09
C ASN A 216 -5.46 21.71 0.96
N GLY A 217 -5.09 21.91 2.24
CA GLY A 217 -5.44 20.99 3.33
C GLY A 217 -4.72 19.64 3.31
N ASN A 218 -3.71 19.48 2.43
CA ASN A 218 -2.90 18.26 2.38
C ASN A 218 -1.71 18.35 3.32
N CYS A 219 -1.51 17.30 4.11
CA CYS A 219 -0.43 17.22 5.07
C CYS A 219 0.01 15.77 5.29
N ILE A 220 1.30 15.59 5.55
CA ILE A 220 1.83 14.32 6.05
C ILE A 220 2.44 14.56 7.42
N VAL A 221 2.06 13.73 8.39
CA VAL A 221 2.64 13.70 9.73
C VAL A 221 3.56 12.49 9.82
N TYR A 222 4.80 12.70 10.23
CA TYR A 222 5.77 11.66 10.49
C TYR A 222 5.96 11.51 11.99
N LEU A 223 5.83 10.29 12.50
CA LEU A 223 6.12 10.02 13.90
C LEU A 223 7.63 9.83 14.07
N LYS A 224 8.22 10.48 15.09
CA LYS A 224 9.63 10.28 15.44
C LYS A 224 9.86 8.90 16.07
N GLU A 225 8.82 8.37 16.72
CA GLU A 225 8.80 7.03 17.27
C GLU A 225 7.59 6.26 16.73
N PRO A 226 7.80 5.15 16.01
CA PRO A 226 6.69 4.33 15.50
C PRO A 226 5.88 3.69 16.62
N ILE A 227 4.56 3.62 16.45
CA ILE A 227 3.66 2.99 17.43
C ILE A 227 3.43 1.52 17.04
N PRO A 228 3.89 0.55 17.84
CA PRO A 228 3.67 -0.86 17.55
C PRO A 228 2.19 -1.23 17.70
N ILE A 229 1.68 -2.01 16.75
CA ILE A 229 0.34 -2.60 16.81
C ILE A 229 0.41 -4.09 16.43
N GLU A 230 -0.51 -4.86 17.00
CA GLU A 230 -0.73 -6.25 16.64
C GLU A 230 -2.00 -6.34 15.78
N THR A 231 -1.92 -7.11 14.71
CA THR A 231 -2.99 -7.26 13.72
C THR A 231 -3.22 -8.74 13.45
N ILE A 232 -4.46 -9.14 13.15
CA ILE A 232 -4.77 -10.52 12.77
C ILE A 232 -5.08 -10.53 11.27
N PHE A 233 -4.42 -11.41 10.51
CA PHE A 233 -4.76 -11.60 9.11
C PHE A 233 -6.02 -12.45 8.97
N SER A 234 -7.04 -11.90 8.31
CA SER A 234 -8.34 -12.57 8.16
C SER A 234 -9.05 -12.12 6.88
N GLY A 235 -10.07 -12.88 6.49
CA GLY A 235 -11.03 -12.50 5.46
C GLY A 235 -12.22 -11.75 6.08
N TYR A 236 -12.73 -10.76 5.36
CA TYR A 236 -13.93 -10.02 5.75
C TYR A 236 -14.95 -10.04 4.60
N PHE A 237 -16.21 -10.31 4.92
CA PHE A 237 -17.31 -10.43 3.97
C PHE A 237 -18.44 -9.48 4.39
N HIS A 238 -18.87 -8.61 3.46
CA HIS A 238 -20.01 -7.70 3.60
C HIS A 238 -21.27 -8.29 2.95
#